data_AF-A0A812YDM7-F1
#
_entry.id   AF-A0A812YDM7-F1
#
_cell.length_a   1.000
_cell.length_b   1.000
_cell.length_c   1.000
_cell.angle_alpha   90.00
_cell.angle_beta   90.00
_cell.angle_gamma   90.00
#
_symmetry.space_group_name_H-M   'P 1'
#
loop_
_entity.id
_entity.type
_entity.pdbx_description
1 polymer ?
#
loop_
_entity_poly.entity_id
_entity_poly.type
_entity_poly.pdbx_seq_one_letter_code
_entity_poly.pdbx_strand_id
1 'polypeptide(L)'
;MQYSMSQHGIVLVAVWQIWAGAKGETECNEERATNMLQLEFTRTKTRDEVCGHLLVEECDPEAFYTCSNNCRFHTHGRDCFRPLPDILAEHADLTGAEFDGYCYFNWTANWLTYNGAILDFEQAAIDGILNLRDSSYSGLSSGPLVTYRFEGVENLTTHLDLDHYLYDDLYAYSLGFLQGQGLEPAWMKNTSLWIALSKQRCEEIQAKYNFTKDELILSEWLDRNIVLAVMTGCSTEWPHPWNGSANPAINEMAGWRSSTDCKPVTHREYAKHYYVKCLLGHRNSAADMAYSNSRACLLDGTHIGHFSECPYAPDVDF
;
A
#
# COMPACT_ATOMS: atom_id res chain seq x y z
N MET A 1 1.66 29.43 62.92
CA MET A 1 0.26 29.27 62.45
C MET A 1 0.30 29.59 60.96
N GLN A 2 0.31 28.64 59.99
CA GLN A 2 -0.61 27.49 59.75
C GLN A 2 -2.06 27.99 59.54
N TYR A 3 -2.83 27.62 58.49
CA TYR A 3 -2.70 26.58 57.43
C TYR A 3 -2.78 27.19 56.02
N SER A 4 -2.40 26.57 54.87
CA SER A 4 -1.84 25.25 54.50
C SER A 4 -2.78 24.06 54.17
N MET A 5 -3.47 24.08 53.00
CA MET A 5 -3.97 22.93 52.17
C MET A 5 -4.53 23.52 50.84
N SER A 6 -4.27 23.01 49.62
CA SER A 6 -4.72 21.76 48.96
C SER A 6 -6.25 21.75 48.71
N GLN A 7 -6.84 21.18 47.64
CA GLN A 7 -6.37 20.34 46.52
C GLN A 7 -7.47 20.27 45.42
N HIS A 8 -7.09 19.90 44.18
CA HIS A 8 -7.93 19.25 43.13
C HIS A 8 -9.16 19.95 42.53
N GLY A 9 -9.39 19.70 41.23
CA GLY A 9 -10.75 19.54 40.70
C GLY A 9 -11.02 19.93 39.24
N ILE A 10 -11.22 18.92 38.39
CA ILE A 10 -12.16 18.94 37.25
C ILE A 10 -11.75 19.78 36.02
N VAL A 11 -11.03 19.14 35.11
CA VAL A 11 -11.24 19.33 33.67
C VAL A 11 -12.28 18.30 33.23
N LEU A 12 -13.44 18.72 32.72
CA LEU A 12 -14.46 17.84 32.16
C LEU A 12 -14.87 18.30 30.77
N VAL A 13 -14.62 17.42 29.79
CA VAL A 13 -15.45 17.12 28.62
C VAL A 13 -15.94 18.31 27.78
N ALA A 14 -15.26 18.51 26.66
CA ALA A 14 -15.85 19.06 25.44
C ALA A 14 -15.37 18.24 24.22
N VAL A 15 -15.84 17.00 24.13
CA VAL A 15 -15.84 16.22 22.88
C VAL A 15 -17.31 15.97 22.54
N TRP A 16 -17.75 16.43 21.38
CA TRP A 16 -18.75 15.84 20.47
C TRP A 16 -19.19 16.86 19.41
N GLN A 17 -19.57 16.36 18.23
CA GLN A 17 -20.17 17.07 17.09
C GLN A 17 -19.26 17.98 16.24
N ILE A 18 -18.75 17.43 15.13
CA ILE A 18 -18.86 18.10 13.82
C ILE A 18 -19.59 17.15 12.84
N TRP A 19 -20.84 17.53 12.57
CA TRP A 19 -21.64 17.33 11.34
C TRP A 19 -21.53 16.06 10.47
N ALA A 20 -22.68 15.40 10.35
CA ALA A 20 -23.08 14.75 9.10
C ALA A 20 -23.94 15.72 8.27
N GLY A 21 -23.70 15.82 6.95
CA GLY A 21 -24.65 16.49 6.05
C GLY A 21 -24.07 17.19 4.82
N ALA A 22 -23.63 16.44 3.82
CA ALA A 22 -23.60 16.91 2.43
C ALA A 22 -24.44 15.95 1.56
N LYS A 23 -25.47 16.49 0.89
CA LYS A 23 -26.23 15.80 -0.16
C LYS A 23 -25.96 16.54 -1.47
N GLY A 24 -25.52 15.80 -2.48
CA GLY A 24 -25.12 16.35 -3.77
C GLY A 24 -23.60 16.43 -3.87
N GLU A 25 -23.06 15.87 -4.96
CA GLU A 25 -21.64 15.88 -5.33
C GLU A 25 -20.70 15.33 -4.24
N THR A 26 -20.55 14.00 -4.21
CA THR A 26 -19.36 13.35 -3.63
C THR A 26 -18.15 13.62 -4.52
N GLU A 27 -17.68 14.87 -4.55
CA GLU A 27 -16.31 15.15 -4.95
C GLU A 27 -15.37 14.40 -3.99
N CYS A 28 -14.42 13.66 -4.55
CA CYS A 28 -13.48 12.89 -3.76
C CYS A 28 -12.46 13.84 -3.12
N ASN A 29 -12.69 14.24 -1.87
CA ASN A 29 -11.65 14.84 -1.05
C ASN A 29 -11.91 14.67 0.46
N GLU A 30 -10.81 14.74 1.23
CA GLU A 30 -10.76 14.93 2.70
C GLU A 30 -11.35 13.76 3.55
N GLU A 31 -10.59 12.91 4.28
CA GLU A 31 -9.28 13.08 4.92
C GLU A 31 -8.55 11.73 5.18
N ARG A 32 -7.28 11.67 4.79
CA ARG A 32 -6.13 10.93 5.39
C ARG A 32 -6.15 9.39 5.52
N ALA A 33 -4.96 8.83 5.26
CA ALA A 33 -4.55 7.43 5.43
C ALA A 33 -5.22 6.39 4.51
N THR A 34 -4.79 6.36 3.24
CA THR A 34 -4.87 5.15 2.40
C THR A 34 -3.52 4.81 1.77
N ASN A 35 -2.70 4.23 2.63
CA ASN A 35 -1.30 3.86 2.48
C ASN A 35 -1.15 2.38 2.08
N MET A 36 -1.18 2.09 0.78
CA MET A 36 -1.09 0.72 0.22
C MET A 36 -0.30 0.68 -1.09
N LEU A 37 0.81 1.43 -1.15
CA LEU A 37 1.76 1.50 -2.27
C LEU A 37 1.14 1.50 -3.68
N GLN A 38 0.66 2.67 -4.15
CA GLN A 38 0.86 3.12 -5.54
C GLN A 38 0.45 4.59 -5.74
N LEU A 39 1.47 5.44 -5.98
CA LEU A 39 1.44 6.61 -6.86
C LEU A 39 0.09 7.32 -7.03
N GLU A 40 -0.28 8.17 -6.08
CA GLU A 40 -1.41 9.08 -6.24
C GLU A 40 -1.05 10.20 -7.23
N PHE A 41 -1.61 10.17 -8.45
CA PHE A 41 -1.93 11.40 -9.17
C PHE A 41 -3.18 11.26 -10.04
N THR A 42 -4.27 11.81 -9.51
CA THR A 42 -5.28 12.63 -10.20
C THR A 42 -5.92 12.12 -11.50
N ARG A 43 -7.26 12.00 -11.41
CA ARG A 43 -8.38 12.19 -12.36
C ARG A 43 -8.22 12.98 -13.69
N THR A 44 -7.02 13.36 -14.12
CA THR A 44 -6.80 14.22 -15.30
C THR A 44 -5.56 13.83 -16.12
N LYS A 45 -5.64 12.71 -16.86
CA LYS A 45 -5.05 12.60 -18.21
C LYS A 45 -5.62 11.40 -18.95
N THR A 46 -6.33 11.71 -20.04
CA THR A 46 -6.76 10.80 -21.13
C THR A 46 -7.39 9.47 -20.71
N ARG A 47 -8.66 9.27 -21.09
CA ARG A 47 -9.11 7.92 -21.49
C ARG A 47 -8.12 7.40 -22.51
N ASP A 48 -7.26 6.48 -22.10
CA ASP A 48 -6.57 5.62 -23.05
C ASP A 48 -7.64 4.64 -23.53
N GLU A 49 -8.13 4.83 -24.76
CA GLU A 49 -9.20 4.00 -25.34
C GLU A 49 -8.80 2.51 -25.46
N VAL A 50 -7.50 2.21 -25.27
CA VAL A 50 -6.94 0.86 -25.27
C VAL A 50 -7.08 0.15 -23.91
N CYS A 51 -7.18 0.90 -22.79
CA CYS A 51 -7.19 0.33 -21.44
C CYS A 51 -8.59 0.26 -20.81
N GLY A 52 -8.69 -0.53 -19.74
CA GLY A 52 -9.85 -0.57 -18.85
C GLY A 52 -10.17 0.79 -18.25
N HIS A 53 -11.46 1.05 -18.01
CA HIS A 53 -11.92 2.30 -17.43
C HIS A 53 -13.27 2.16 -16.72
N LEU A 54 -13.61 3.16 -15.91
CA LEU A 54 -14.92 3.25 -15.28
C LEU A 54 -15.99 3.72 -16.28
N LEU A 55 -17.15 3.08 -16.19
CA LEU A 55 -18.37 3.35 -16.95
C LEU A 55 -19.15 4.55 -16.38
N VAL A 56 -18.83 4.97 -15.16
CA VAL A 56 -19.39 6.13 -14.45
C VAL A 56 -18.24 6.92 -13.79
N GLU A 57 -18.48 8.18 -13.43
CA GLU A 57 -17.46 9.06 -12.80
C GLU A 57 -17.44 8.96 -11.26
N GLU A 58 -18.35 8.14 -10.72
CA GLU A 58 -18.60 7.92 -9.29
C GLU A 58 -17.93 6.62 -8.82
N CYS A 59 -17.50 6.58 -7.56
CA CYS A 59 -16.93 5.37 -6.97
C CYS A 59 -18.02 4.44 -6.41
N ASP A 60 -17.74 3.14 -6.29
CA ASP A 60 -18.72 2.17 -5.81
C ASP A 60 -19.08 2.44 -4.34
N PRO A 61 -20.35 2.75 -4.01
CA PRO A 61 -20.77 3.04 -2.64
C PRO A 61 -20.84 1.79 -1.75
N GLU A 62 -20.70 0.58 -2.32
CA GLU A 62 -20.59 -0.68 -1.57
C GLU A 62 -19.14 -1.16 -1.37
N ALA A 63 -18.15 -0.42 -1.89
CA ALA A 63 -16.73 -0.68 -1.62
C ALA A 63 -16.41 -0.45 -0.12
N PHE A 64 -15.48 -1.24 0.44
CA PHE A 64 -15.19 -1.15 1.88
C PHE A 64 -14.52 0.17 2.30
N TYR A 65 -13.85 0.84 1.38
CA TYR A 65 -13.33 2.20 1.51
C TYR A 65 -13.60 2.99 0.22
N THR A 66 -13.67 4.32 0.29
CA THR A 66 -13.95 5.18 -0.87
C THR A 66 -13.04 4.87 -2.05
N CYS A 67 -13.62 4.47 -3.18
CA CYS A 67 -12.89 4.07 -4.40
C CYS A 67 -11.93 2.87 -4.22
N SER A 68 -12.11 2.02 -3.20
CA SER A 68 -11.26 0.84 -2.97
C SER A 68 -11.48 -0.30 -3.94
N ASN A 69 -12.69 -0.41 -4.50
CA ASN A 69 -13.12 -1.48 -5.38
C ASN A 69 -14.30 -1.01 -6.25
N ASN A 70 -14.00 -0.47 -7.42
CA ASN A 70 -14.97 0.03 -8.41
C ASN A 70 -15.37 -1.03 -9.45
N CYS A 71 -15.06 -2.31 -9.22
CA CYS A 71 -15.21 -3.36 -10.22
C CYS A 71 -16.64 -3.53 -10.76
N ARG A 72 -17.68 -3.18 -10.01
CA ARG A 72 -19.07 -3.22 -10.52
C ARG A 72 -19.31 -2.26 -11.68
N PHE A 73 -18.55 -1.17 -11.73
CA PHE A 73 -18.71 -0.09 -12.70
C PHE A 73 -17.54 -0.01 -13.70
N HIS A 74 -16.73 -1.06 -13.80
CA HIS A 74 -15.58 -1.11 -14.70
C HIS A 74 -15.90 -1.84 -16.02
N THR A 75 -15.27 -1.46 -17.14
CA THR A 75 -15.47 -2.11 -18.46
C THR A 75 -15.26 -3.63 -18.42
N HIS A 76 -14.26 -4.08 -17.66
CA HIS A 76 -13.93 -5.49 -17.44
C HIS A 76 -14.43 -5.99 -16.08
N GLY A 77 -15.49 -5.36 -15.55
CA GLY A 77 -15.97 -5.56 -14.18
C GLY A 77 -16.31 -7.00 -13.81
N ARG A 78 -16.76 -7.81 -14.79
CA ARG A 78 -17.03 -9.25 -14.58
C ARG A 78 -15.76 -10.05 -14.27
N ASP A 79 -14.63 -9.66 -14.85
CA ASP A 79 -13.37 -10.39 -14.69
C ASP A 79 -12.70 -10.10 -13.35
N CYS A 80 -13.04 -8.98 -12.69
CA CYS A 80 -12.60 -8.72 -11.32
C CYS A 80 -13.04 -9.80 -10.32
N PHE A 81 -14.21 -10.38 -10.52
CA PHE A 81 -14.85 -11.36 -9.63
C PHE A 81 -14.49 -12.81 -9.99
N ARG A 82 -13.47 -13.00 -10.82
CA ARG A 82 -12.97 -14.30 -11.29
C ARG A 82 -11.52 -14.49 -10.83
N PRO A 83 -11.03 -15.72 -10.69
CA PRO A 83 -9.61 -15.96 -10.42
C PRO A 83 -8.73 -15.38 -11.53
N LEU A 84 -7.77 -14.53 -11.16
CA LEU A 84 -6.80 -13.95 -12.10
C LEU A 84 -6.04 -14.99 -12.94
N PRO A 85 -5.66 -16.19 -12.42
CA PRO A 85 -5.07 -17.23 -13.26
C PRO A 85 -5.95 -17.74 -14.41
N ASP A 86 -7.28 -17.63 -14.30
CA ASP A 86 -8.20 -17.99 -15.39
C ASP A 86 -8.28 -16.86 -16.42
N ILE A 87 -8.33 -15.60 -15.98
CA ILE A 87 -8.27 -14.42 -16.87
C ILE A 87 -6.96 -14.43 -17.67
N LEU A 88 -5.82 -14.66 -17.02
CA LEU A 88 -4.52 -14.75 -17.66
C LEU A 88 -4.44 -15.84 -18.73
N ALA A 89 -5.11 -16.97 -18.51
CA ALA A 89 -5.16 -18.06 -19.49
C ALA A 89 -6.06 -17.71 -20.71
N GLU A 90 -7.14 -16.96 -20.50
CA GLU A 90 -8.04 -16.50 -21.56
C GLU A 90 -7.44 -15.38 -22.42
N HIS A 91 -6.59 -14.53 -21.83
CA HIS A 91 -5.93 -13.42 -22.50
C HIS A 91 -4.48 -13.70 -22.94
N ALA A 92 -4.05 -14.97 -22.90
CA ALA A 92 -2.70 -15.36 -23.32
C ALA A 92 -2.46 -15.14 -24.83
N ASP A 93 -1.49 -14.31 -25.17
CA ASP A 93 -1.15 -14.01 -26.57
C ASP A 93 -0.39 -15.19 -27.23
N LEU A 94 -0.81 -15.57 -28.44
CA LEU A 94 -0.18 -16.63 -29.24
C LEU A 94 1.27 -16.31 -29.66
N THR A 95 1.68 -15.05 -29.62
CA THR A 95 3.05 -14.58 -29.82
C THR A 95 3.92 -14.70 -28.57
N GLY A 96 3.32 -14.98 -27.41
CA GLY A 96 4.00 -15.00 -26.11
C GLY A 96 4.20 -13.62 -25.47
N ALA A 97 3.51 -12.59 -25.97
CA ALA A 97 3.44 -11.29 -25.28
C ALA A 97 2.78 -11.44 -23.90
N GLU A 98 3.29 -10.71 -22.92
CA GLU A 98 2.73 -10.68 -21.57
C GLU A 98 1.43 -9.87 -21.53
N PHE A 99 0.42 -10.38 -20.83
CA PHE A 99 -0.83 -9.68 -20.59
C PHE A 99 -0.63 -8.50 -19.64
N ASP A 100 -0.95 -7.29 -20.09
CA ASP A 100 -0.91 -6.08 -19.27
C ASP A 100 -2.20 -5.94 -18.46
N GLY A 101 -2.26 -6.69 -17.36
CA GLY A 101 -3.39 -6.69 -16.42
C GLY A 101 -3.60 -5.35 -15.71
N TYR A 102 -2.55 -4.54 -15.56
CA TYR A 102 -2.67 -3.16 -15.06
C TYR A 102 -3.44 -2.27 -16.05
N CYS A 103 -3.12 -2.32 -17.34
CA CYS A 103 -3.94 -1.65 -18.36
C CYS A 103 -5.35 -2.25 -18.43
N TYR A 104 -5.50 -3.58 -18.38
CA TYR A 104 -6.81 -4.24 -18.48
C TYR A 104 -7.75 -3.89 -17.32
N PHE A 105 -7.24 -3.76 -16.09
CA PHE A 105 -8.02 -3.44 -14.89
C PHE A 105 -7.80 -2.00 -14.38
N ASN A 106 -7.26 -1.11 -15.21
CA ASN A 106 -6.96 0.28 -14.83
C ASN A 106 -8.21 0.99 -14.26
N TRP A 107 -8.04 1.84 -13.24
CA TRP A 107 -9.13 2.53 -12.53
C TRP A 107 -10.09 1.64 -11.72
N THR A 108 -9.90 0.31 -11.65
CA THR A 108 -10.72 -0.53 -10.75
C THR A 108 -10.57 -0.14 -9.28
N ALA A 109 -9.49 0.55 -8.88
CA ALA A 109 -9.37 1.22 -7.59
C ALA A 109 -8.23 2.26 -7.60
N ASN A 110 -8.18 3.11 -6.57
CA ASN A 110 -7.10 4.09 -6.39
C ASN A 110 -5.69 3.45 -6.28
N TRP A 111 -5.60 2.20 -5.81
CA TRP A 111 -4.36 1.42 -5.68
C TRP A 111 -4.02 0.54 -6.89
N LEU A 112 -4.74 0.69 -8.01
CA LEU A 112 -4.44 0.00 -9.26
C LEU A 112 -4.42 0.99 -10.42
N THR A 113 -3.29 1.70 -10.54
CA THR A 113 -3.07 2.77 -11.50
C THR A 113 -2.07 2.35 -12.56
N TYR A 114 -2.45 2.41 -13.84
CA TYR A 114 -1.55 2.16 -14.96
C TYR A 114 -0.89 3.45 -15.44
N ASN A 115 0.41 3.59 -15.14
CA ASN A 115 1.24 4.73 -15.59
C ASN A 115 1.89 4.51 -16.97
N GLY A 116 1.31 3.66 -17.81
CA GLY A 116 1.86 3.29 -19.10
C GLY A 116 2.99 2.26 -19.04
N ALA A 117 3.63 2.05 -20.19
CA ALA A 117 4.80 1.17 -20.29
C ALA A 117 6.04 1.84 -19.67
N ILE A 118 6.24 1.65 -18.36
CA ILE A 118 7.39 2.15 -17.60
C ILE A 118 8.71 1.72 -18.29
N LEU A 119 9.53 2.69 -18.68
CA LEU A 119 10.84 2.48 -19.31
C LEU A 119 12.01 2.69 -18.34
N ASP A 120 11.83 3.54 -17.34
CA ASP A 120 12.86 3.94 -16.37
C ASP A 120 12.31 3.76 -14.93
N PHE A 121 12.87 2.80 -14.19
CA PHE A 121 12.47 2.54 -12.81
C PHE A 121 13.11 3.50 -11.80
N GLU A 122 14.26 4.11 -12.10
CA GLU A 122 14.88 5.10 -11.20
C GLU A 122 14.02 6.36 -11.19
N GLN A 123 13.63 6.87 -12.37
CA GLN A 123 12.74 8.03 -12.47
C GLN A 123 11.33 7.73 -11.93
N ALA A 124 10.72 6.58 -12.28
CA ALA A 124 9.38 6.25 -11.79
C ALA A 124 9.33 6.09 -10.26
N ALA A 125 10.42 5.64 -9.64
CA ALA A 125 10.53 5.56 -8.19
C ALA A 125 10.70 6.95 -7.54
N ILE A 126 11.48 7.85 -8.17
CA ILE A 126 11.60 9.26 -7.77
C ILE A 126 10.25 9.98 -7.84
N ASP A 127 9.53 9.85 -8.95
CA ASP A 127 8.20 10.41 -9.12
C ASP A 127 7.24 9.84 -8.06
N GLY A 128 7.36 8.55 -7.73
CA GLY A 128 6.65 7.90 -6.62
C GLY A 128 6.89 8.57 -5.26
N ILE A 129 8.15 8.82 -4.92
CA ILE A 129 8.54 9.47 -3.66
C ILE A 129 7.98 10.90 -3.58
N LEU A 130 8.09 11.67 -4.66
CA LEU A 130 7.67 13.07 -4.69
C LEU A 130 6.14 13.21 -4.67
N ASN A 131 5.42 12.36 -5.39
CA ASN A 131 3.96 12.41 -5.48
C ASN A 131 3.27 11.97 -4.19
N LEU A 132 3.84 10.99 -3.47
CA LEU A 132 3.27 10.50 -2.21
C LEU A 132 3.68 11.35 -0.98
N ARG A 133 4.50 12.40 -1.16
CA ARG A 133 4.89 13.33 -0.09
C ARG A 133 3.77 14.35 0.13
N ASP A 134 3.05 14.21 1.24
CA ASP A 134 1.89 15.03 1.59
C ASP A 134 2.10 15.87 2.86
N SER A 135 1.01 16.43 3.40
CA SER A 135 1.01 17.24 4.63
C SER A 135 1.37 16.47 5.92
N SER A 136 1.51 15.14 5.88
CA SER A 136 2.00 14.34 7.00
C SER A 136 3.53 14.22 7.05
N TYR A 137 4.26 14.72 6.02
CA TYR A 137 5.72 14.66 6.01
C TYR A 137 6.33 15.52 7.13
N SER A 138 6.97 14.88 8.11
CA SER A 138 7.61 15.56 9.25
C SER A 138 9.10 15.89 9.03
N GLY A 139 9.68 15.50 7.89
CA GLY A 139 11.12 15.53 7.65
C GLY A 139 11.80 14.21 8.05
N LEU A 140 13.03 14.01 7.57
CA LEU A 140 13.81 12.78 7.77
C LEU A 140 14.10 12.51 9.25
N SER A 141 13.91 11.26 9.68
CA SER A 141 14.14 10.75 11.04
C SER A 141 13.48 11.62 12.13
N SER A 142 12.43 12.35 11.77
CA SER A 142 11.76 13.39 12.58
C SER A 142 10.35 12.97 12.98
N GLY A 143 9.79 11.96 12.30
CA GLY A 143 8.62 11.24 12.76
C GLY A 143 8.96 10.45 14.03
N PRO A 144 7.96 10.06 14.85
CA PRO A 144 8.24 9.27 16.04
C PRO A 144 8.67 7.86 15.64
N LEU A 145 9.69 7.36 16.33
CA LEU A 145 10.20 6.00 16.18
C LEU A 145 9.17 4.99 16.70
N VAL A 146 8.89 3.95 15.92
CA VAL A 146 8.02 2.84 16.33
C VAL A 146 8.62 1.49 16.07
N THR A 147 8.16 0.52 16.88
CA THR A 147 8.53 -0.89 16.82
C THR A 147 7.35 -1.71 16.29
N TYR A 148 7.63 -2.58 15.33
CA TYR A 148 6.68 -3.55 14.78
C TYR A 148 6.73 -4.88 15.56
N ARG A 149 5.56 -5.42 15.91
CA ARG A 149 5.35 -6.81 16.35
C ARG A 149 5.11 -7.67 15.11
N PHE A 150 6.19 -8.02 14.41
CA PHE A 150 6.14 -8.80 13.17
C PHE A 150 6.71 -10.22 13.35
N GLU A 151 6.26 -11.17 12.53
CA GLU A 151 6.55 -12.59 12.78
C GLU A 151 8.05 -12.92 12.63
N GLY A 152 8.62 -13.57 13.65
CA GLY A 152 10.01 -14.02 13.63
C GLY A 152 11.07 -12.90 13.71
N VAL A 153 10.68 -11.65 13.97
CA VAL A 153 11.59 -10.51 14.05
C VAL A 153 11.43 -9.77 15.37
N GLU A 154 12.53 -9.56 16.08
CA GLU A 154 12.57 -8.77 17.31
C GLU A 154 13.04 -7.34 17.01
N ASN A 155 12.41 -6.35 17.62
CA ASN A 155 12.82 -4.94 17.58
C ASN A 155 12.94 -4.33 16.17
N LEU A 156 12.12 -4.77 15.20
CA LEU A 156 12.04 -4.10 13.89
C LEU A 156 11.47 -2.69 14.08
N THR A 157 12.21 -1.66 13.71
CA THR A 157 11.85 -0.26 13.95
C THR A 157 11.87 0.60 12.69
N THR A 158 11.12 1.69 12.70
CA THR A 158 11.17 2.77 11.68
C THR A 158 10.78 4.10 12.29
N HIS A 159 11.20 5.22 11.70
CA HIS A 159 10.61 6.53 11.93
C HIS A 159 9.44 6.74 10.96
N LEU A 160 8.21 6.98 11.45
CA LEU A 160 7.14 7.40 10.54
C LEU A 160 7.26 8.88 10.22
N ASP A 161 8.23 9.17 9.37
CA ASP A 161 8.43 10.50 8.78
C ASP A 161 7.27 10.92 7.87
N LEU A 162 6.39 9.96 7.53
CA LEU A 162 5.24 10.09 6.64
C LEU A 162 4.20 9.00 6.99
N ASP A 163 2.90 9.31 6.98
CA ASP A 163 1.84 8.39 7.47
C ASP A 163 1.82 7.03 6.73
N HIS A 164 2.28 6.98 5.47
CA HIS A 164 2.26 5.75 4.68
C HIS A 164 3.42 4.79 4.94
N TYR A 165 4.51 5.25 5.57
CA TYR A 165 5.63 4.38 5.94
C TYR A 165 5.22 3.28 6.93
N LEU A 166 4.16 3.51 7.71
CA LEU A 166 3.54 2.51 8.59
C LEU A 166 3.23 1.19 7.87
N TYR A 167 2.73 1.28 6.64
CA TYR A 167 2.42 0.11 5.82
C TYR A 167 3.60 -0.24 4.92
N ASP A 168 4.10 0.74 4.17
CA ASP A 168 5.07 0.50 3.09
C ASP A 168 6.41 -0.02 3.61
N ASP A 169 6.83 0.32 4.83
CA ASP A 169 8.09 -0.16 5.42
C ASP A 169 8.00 -1.63 5.79
N LEU A 170 6.95 -2.01 6.52
CA LEU A 170 6.78 -3.40 6.94
C LEU A 170 6.49 -4.31 5.74
N TYR A 171 5.76 -3.81 4.75
CA TYR A 171 5.57 -4.45 3.45
C TYR A 171 6.89 -4.67 2.70
N ALA A 172 7.70 -3.62 2.51
CA ALA A 172 8.97 -3.70 1.81
C ALA A 172 9.97 -4.61 2.54
N TYR A 173 10.09 -4.47 3.87
CA TYR A 173 10.91 -5.33 4.72
C TYR A 173 10.50 -6.80 4.58
N SER A 174 9.20 -7.09 4.71
CA SER A 174 8.62 -8.43 4.63
C SER A 174 8.93 -9.13 3.31
N LEU A 175 8.97 -8.36 2.22
CA LEU A 175 9.24 -8.86 0.87
C LEU A 175 10.72 -8.85 0.48
N GLY A 176 11.61 -8.30 1.30
CA GLY A 176 13.04 -8.21 1.00
C GLY A 176 13.38 -7.12 -0.02
N PHE A 177 12.61 -6.04 -0.07
CA PHE A 177 12.73 -4.99 -1.09
C PHE A 177 13.54 -3.76 -0.66
N LEU A 178 13.86 -3.63 0.63
CA LEU A 178 14.72 -2.55 1.12
C LEU A 178 16.17 -2.72 0.63
N GLN A 179 16.92 -1.62 0.56
CA GLN A 179 18.38 -1.73 0.36
C GLN A 179 19.00 -2.54 1.50
N GLY A 180 20.06 -3.31 1.19
CA GLY A 180 20.68 -4.23 2.15
C GLY A 180 19.97 -5.58 2.28
N GLN A 181 18.80 -5.79 1.67
CA GLN A 181 18.10 -7.10 1.63
C GLN A 181 18.41 -7.92 0.35
N GLY A 182 19.42 -7.53 -0.43
CA GLY A 182 19.87 -8.23 -1.64
C GLY A 182 19.47 -7.58 -2.98
N LEU A 183 18.84 -6.41 -2.95
CA LEU A 183 18.60 -5.55 -4.12
C LEU A 183 19.51 -4.32 -4.07
N GLU A 184 20.29 -4.11 -5.13
CA GLU A 184 21.18 -2.95 -5.29
C GLU A 184 20.49 -1.82 -6.09
N PRO A 185 20.33 -0.60 -5.55
CA PRO A 185 19.66 0.52 -6.24
C PRO A 185 20.23 0.85 -7.63
N ALA A 186 21.54 0.70 -7.81
CA ALA A 186 22.23 0.97 -9.07
C ALA A 186 21.72 0.07 -10.24
N TRP A 187 21.07 -1.06 -9.94
CA TRP A 187 20.49 -1.95 -10.92
C TRP A 187 19.16 -1.44 -11.52
N MET A 188 18.49 -0.44 -10.91
CA MET A 188 17.22 0.13 -11.44
C MET A 188 17.35 0.71 -12.87
N LYS A 189 18.57 1.13 -13.25
CA LYS A 189 18.93 1.56 -14.62
C LYS A 189 18.87 0.46 -15.67
N ASN A 190 18.73 -0.79 -15.24
CA ASN A 190 18.55 -1.96 -16.11
C ASN A 190 17.13 -2.50 -15.95
N THR A 191 16.19 -1.90 -16.69
CA THR A 191 14.76 -2.22 -16.70
C THR A 191 14.51 -3.73 -16.88
N SER A 192 15.26 -4.39 -17.78
CA SER A 192 15.15 -5.83 -18.02
C SER A 192 15.57 -6.69 -16.82
N LEU A 193 16.57 -6.25 -16.06
CA LEU A 193 17.00 -6.93 -14.82
C LEU A 193 15.94 -6.78 -13.72
N TRP A 194 15.32 -5.60 -13.57
CA TRP A 194 14.27 -5.39 -12.58
C TRP A 194 13.02 -6.24 -12.84
N ILE A 195 12.60 -6.32 -14.11
CA ILE A 195 11.50 -7.19 -14.52
C ILE A 195 11.84 -8.67 -14.25
N ALA A 196 13.08 -9.10 -14.52
CA ALA A 196 13.52 -10.47 -14.25
C ALA A 196 13.56 -10.81 -12.75
N LEU A 197 14.04 -9.88 -11.91
CA LEU A 197 14.06 -10.04 -10.44
C LEU A 197 12.65 -10.08 -9.86
N SER A 198 11.75 -9.22 -10.34
CA SER A 198 10.33 -9.27 -9.99
C SER A 198 9.73 -10.63 -10.33
N LYS A 199 9.90 -11.09 -11.58
CA LYS A 199 9.42 -12.42 -12.01
C LYS A 199 9.95 -13.55 -11.14
N GLN A 200 11.25 -13.58 -10.86
CA GLN A 200 11.83 -14.57 -9.94
C GLN A 200 11.15 -14.51 -8.57
N ARG A 201 10.93 -13.30 -8.02
CA ARG A 201 10.27 -13.13 -6.72
C ARG A 201 8.83 -13.64 -6.72
N CYS A 202 8.09 -13.39 -7.80
CA CYS A 202 6.74 -13.89 -7.99
C CYS A 202 6.69 -15.43 -8.03
N GLU A 203 7.65 -16.06 -8.72
CA GLU A 203 7.81 -17.52 -8.77
C GLU A 203 8.17 -18.10 -7.38
N GLU A 204 9.11 -17.49 -6.65
CA GLU A 204 9.45 -17.86 -5.27
C GLU A 204 8.27 -17.76 -4.30
N ILE A 205 7.50 -16.67 -4.39
CA ILE A 205 6.33 -16.42 -3.55
C ILE A 205 5.26 -17.49 -3.79
N GLN A 206 4.95 -17.81 -5.05
CA GLN A 206 3.96 -18.85 -5.35
C GLN A 206 4.47 -20.25 -4.95
N ALA A 207 5.75 -20.54 -5.13
CA ALA A 207 6.34 -21.80 -4.68
C ALA A 207 6.32 -21.95 -3.14
N LYS A 208 6.50 -20.85 -2.40
CA LYS A 208 6.49 -20.84 -0.92
C LYS A 208 5.08 -20.96 -0.34
N TYR A 209 4.11 -20.20 -0.85
CA TYR A 209 2.78 -20.07 -0.24
C TYR A 209 1.66 -20.83 -0.96
N ASN A 210 1.90 -21.24 -2.22
CA ASN A 210 0.98 -22.02 -3.06
C ASN A 210 -0.46 -21.46 -3.03
N PHE A 211 -0.62 -20.17 -3.35
CA PHE A 211 -1.91 -19.50 -3.33
C PHE A 211 -2.87 -20.19 -4.31
N THR A 212 -4.08 -20.47 -3.84
CA THR A 212 -5.12 -21.10 -4.68
C THR A 212 -5.79 -20.06 -5.58
N LYS A 213 -6.49 -20.52 -6.64
CA LYS A 213 -7.26 -19.64 -7.53
C LYS A 213 -8.26 -18.76 -6.76
N ASP A 214 -8.93 -19.34 -5.77
CA ASP A 214 -9.93 -18.66 -4.94
C ASP A 214 -9.32 -17.55 -4.07
N GLU A 215 -8.01 -17.57 -3.79
CA GLU A 215 -7.32 -16.50 -3.07
C GLU A 215 -6.86 -15.33 -3.94
N LEU A 216 -6.96 -15.49 -5.27
CA LEU A 216 -6.37 -14.65 -6.32
C LEU A 216 -7.45 -13.98 -7.18
N ILE A 217 -8.54 -13.55 -6.53
CA ILE A 217 -9.65 -12.81 -7.14
C ILE A 217 -9.40 -11.31 -6.92
N LEU A 218 -9.45 -10.51 -7.99
CA LEU A 218 -9.05 -9.09 -7.93
C LEU A 218 -9.95 -8.27 -7.00
N SER A 219 -11.28 -8.45 -7.06
CA SER A 219 -12.21 -7.71 -6.19
C SER A 219 -11.95 -7.99 -4.71
N GLU A 220 -11.62 -9.23 -4.35
CA GLU A 220 -11.28 -9.58 -2.97
C GLU A 220 -9.93 -9.00 -2.54
N TRP A 221 -8.93 -8.97 -3.42
CA TRP A 221 -7.66 -8.31 -3.15
C TRP A 221 -7.84 -6.81 -2.92
N LEU A 222 -8.63 -6.15 -3.77
CA LEU A 222 -8.96 -4.74 -3.70
C LEU A 222 -9.58 -4.33 -2.35
N ASP A 223 -10.57 -5.08 -1.89
CA ASP A 223 -11.22 -4.85 -0.58
C ASP A 223 -10.35 -5.27 0.61
N ARG A 224 -9.37 -6.16 0.42
CA ARG A 224 -8.43 -6.57 1.47
C ARG A 224 -7.33 -5.55 1.75
N ASN A 225 -7.07 -4.60 0.85
CA ASN A 225 -6.03 -3.58 1.04
C ASN A 225 -6.19 -2.81 2.35
N ILE A 226 -7.37 -2.23 2.59
CA ILE A 226 -7.65 -1.49 3.83
C ILE A 226 -7.67 -2.39 5.08
N VAL A 227 -7.99 -3.68 4.94
CA VAL A 227 -7.87 -4.67 6.04
C VAL A 227 -6.40 -4.89 6.40
N LEU A 228 -5.51 -4.98 5.42
CA LEU A 228 -4.06 -5.10 5.64
C LEU A 228 -3.47 -3.84 6.28
N ALA A 229 -3.91 -2.64 5.87
CA ALA A 229 -3.52 -1.39 6.52
C ALA A 229 -3.88 -1.38 8.02
N VAL A 230 -5.12 -1.78 8.37
CA VAL A 230 -5.53 -1.92 9.78
C VAL A 230 -4.70 -2.98 10.51
N MET A 231 -4.48 -4.15 9.92
CA MET A 231 -3.63 -5.22 10.49
C MET A 231 -2.17 -4.79 10.68
N THR A 232 -1.68 -3.87 9.86
CA THR A 232 -0.33 -3.32 9.98
C THR A 232 -0.25 -2.26 11.07
N GLY A 233 -1.19 -1.31 11.11
CA GLY A 233 -1.23 -0.27 12.14
C GLY A 233 -1.25 -0.87 13.56
N CYS A 234 -2.11 -1.86 13.78
CA CYS A 234 -2.19 -2.57 15.06
C CYS A 234 -1.04 -3.55 15.34
N SER A 235 -0.07 -3.71 14.42
CA SER A 235 1.19 -4.41 14.70
C SER A 235 2.21 -3.52 15.42
N THR A 236 2.01 -2.20 15.47
CA THR A 236 2.98 -1.27 16.10
C THR A 236 2.74 -1.03 17.59
N GLU A 237 3.76 -0.52 18.28
CA GLU A 237 3.66 0.05 19.64
C GLU A 237 3.31 1.56 19.64
N TRP A 238 2.76 2.07 18.53
CA TRP A 238 2.45 3.49 18.36
C TRP A 238 1.40 3.97 19.41
N PRO A 239 1.70 5.01 20.20
CA PRO A 239 0.85 5.41 21.35
C PRO A 239 -0.38 6.25 20.98
N HIS A 240 -0.43 6.86 19.79
CA HIS A 240 -1.65 7.49 19.29
C HIS A 240 -2.65 6.39 18.88
N PRO A 241 -3.91 6.42 19.33
CA PRO A 241 -4.81 5.31 19.08
C PRO A 241 -5.21 5.22 17.60
N TRP A 242 -4.69 4.22 16.90
CA TRP A 242 -5.27 3.75 15.64
C TRP A 242 -6.64 3.12 15.96
N ASN A 243 -7.71 3.89 15.73
CA ASN A 243 -9.08 3.55 16.12
C ASN A 243 -9.75 2.50 15.20
N GLY A 244 -8.95 1.61 14.60
CA GLY A 244 -9.40 0.68 13.57
C GLY A 244 -9.90 1.44 12.33
N SER A 245 -10.92 0.90 11.69
CA SER A 245 -11.69 1.56 10.63
C SER A 245 -13.06 2.01 11.16
N ALA A 246 -13.62 3.05 10.53
CA ALA A 246 -15.02 3.42 10.74
C ALA A 246 -16.01 2.36 10.21
N ASN A 247 -15.59 1.48 9.31
CA ASN A 247 -16.38 0.38 8.77
C ASN A 247 -16.25 -0.89 9.66
N PRO A 248 -17.33 -1.36 10.31
CA PRO A 248 -17.27 -2.54 11.18
C PRO A 248 -16.79 -3.82 10.49
N ALA A 249 -17.08 -3.99 9.19
CA ALA A 249 -16.66 -5.18 8.45
C ALA A 249 -15.14 -5.24 8.28
N ILE A 250 -14.47 -4.09 8.11
CA ILE A 250 -13.01 -4.01 8.07
C ILE A 250 -12.42 -4.44 9.42
N ASN A 251 -12.99 -3.96 10.53
CA ASN A 251 -12.54 -4.32 11.88
C ASN A 251 -12.72 -5.81 12.15
N GLU A 252 -13.87 -6.39 11.78
CA GLU A 252 -14.14 -7.82 11.91
C GLU A 252 -13.12 -8.66 11.11
N MET A 253 -12.87 -8.30 9.84
CA MET A 253 -11.91 -9.00 8.99
C MET A 253 -10.45 -8.85 9.42
N ALA A 254 -10.09 -7.72 10.03
CA ALA A 254 -8.78 -7.48 10.64
C ALA A 254 -8.66 -8.13 12.04
N GLY A 255 -9.75 -8.69 12.58
CA GLY A 255 -9.83 -9.19 13.94
C GLY A 255 -9.61 -8.11 15.01
N TRP A 256 -9.79 -6.83 14.65
CA TRP A 256 -9.45 -5.66 15.45
C TRP A 256 -10.32 -5.55 16.71
N ARG A 257 -9.67 -5.25 17.84
CA ARG A 257 -10.28 -5.12 19.18
C ARG A 257 -9.77 -3.90 19.94
N SER A 258 -8.51 -3.54 19.73
CA SER A 258 -7.90 -2.30 20.24
C SER A 258 -6.71 -1.91 19.36
N SER A 259 -6.06 -0.78 19.64
CA SER A 259 -4.87 -0.33 18.89
C SER A 259 -3.70 -1.31 18.92
N THR A 260 -3.67 -2.27 19.84
CA THR A 260 -2.61 -3.30 19.94
C THR A 260 -3.13 -4.74 19.96
N ASP A 261 -4.44 -4.95 19.77
CA ASP A 261 -5.09 -6.28 19.73
C ASP A 261 -5.89 -6.43 18.43
N CYS A 262 -5.38 -7.29 17.54
CA CYS A 262 -5.91 -7.57 16.21
C CYS A 262 -5.35 -8.90 15.68
N LYS A 263 -5.75 -9.33 14.48
CA LYS A 263 -5.03 -10.39 13.77
C LYS A 263 -3.65 -9.86 13.32
N PRO A 264 -2.53 -10.51 13.66
CA PRO A 264 -1.21 -10.09 13.19
C PRO A 264 -1.11 -10.21 11.67
N VAL A 265 -0.47 -9.22 11.03
CA VAL A 265 -0.01 -9.32 9.65
C VAL A 265 1.23 -10.21 9.57
N THR A 266 1.32 -11.06 8.54
CA THR A 266 2.42 -12.01 8.35
C THR A 266 3.09 -11.81 7.00
N HIS A 267 4.23 -12.45 6.76
CA HIS A 267 4.83 -12.50 5.44
C HIS A 267 3.89 -13.09 4.38
N ARG A 268 2.92 -13.95 4.74
CA ARG A 268 1.95 -14.52 3.81
C ARG A 268 0.98 -13.47 3.27
N GLU A 269 0.44 -12.60 4.13
CA GLU A 269 -0.47 -11.53 3.72
C GLU A 269 0.20 -10.58 2.73
N TYR A 270 1.39 -10.10 3.04
CA TYR A 270 2.16 -9.21 2.17
C TYR A 270 2.60 -9.90 0.87
N ALA A 271 3.04 -11.16 0.95
CA ALA A 271 3.36 -11.94 -0.25
C ALA A 271 2.14 -12.15 -1.15
N LYS A 272 0.94 -12.34 -0.59
CA LYS A 272 -0.29 -12.41 -1.39
C LYS A 272 -0.60 -11.07 -2.06
N HIS A 273 -0.45 -9.97 -1.33
CA HIS A 273 -0.66 -8.63 -1.87
C HIS A 273 0.24 -8.36 -3.08
N TYR A 274 1.53 -8.63 -2.95
CA TYR A 274 2.48 -8.49 -4.06
C TYR A 274 2.24 -9.50 -5.18
N TYR A 275 1.86 -10.74 -4.86
CA TYR A 275 1.64 -11.76 -5.88
C TYR A 275 0.43 -11.46 -6.79
N VAL A 276 -0.63 -10.84 -6.27
CA VAL A 276 -1.71 -10.33 -7.14
C VAL A 276 -1.16 -9.26 -8.10
N LYS A 277 -0.29 -8.36 -7.64
CA LYS A 277 0.39 -7.39 -8.52
C LYS A 277 1.30 -8.07 -9.55
N CYS A 278 1.93 -9.21 -9.24
CA CYS A 278 2.67 -10.02 -10.22
C CYS A 278 1.76 -10.54 -11.34
N LEU A 279 0.59 -11.08 -10.98
CA LEU A 279 -0.39 -11.62 -11.94
C LEU A 279 -0.93 -10.54 -12.87
N LEU A 280 -0.91 -9.27 -12.46
CA LEU A 280 -1.33 -8.14 -13.29
C LEU A 280 -0.20 -7.62 -14.21
N GLY A 281 1.05 -8.05 -14.01
CA GLY A 281 2.18 -7.75 -14.89
C GLY A 281 3.50 -7.55 -14.14
N HIS A 282 4.57 -8.22 -14.57
CA HIS A 282 5.87 -8.17 -13.90
C HIS A 282 6.53 -6.79 -14.00
N ARG A 283 6.21 -5.97 -15.01
CA ARG A 283 6.72 -4.59 -15.15
C ARG A 283 6.28 -3.70 -14.00
N ASN A 284 5.00 -3.75 -13.64
CA ASN A 284 4.43 -2.85 -12.63
C ASN A 284 4.77 -3.33 -11.22
N SER A 285 4.80 -4.64 -10.99
CA SER A 285 5.31 -5.20 -9.72
C SER A 285 6.83 -5.00 -9.54
N ALA A 286 7.62 -4.85 -10.62
CA ALA A 286 9.01 -4.37 -10.54
C ALA A 286 9.11 -2.87 -10.16
N ALA A 287 8.12 -2.05 -10.49
CA ALA A 287 8.07 -0.64 -10.08
C ALA A 287 7.83 -0.50 -8.56
N ASP A 288 6.95 -1.32 -7.98
CA ASP A 288 6.77 -1.42 -6.52
C ASP A 288 8.08 -1.80 -5.80
N MET A 289 8.85 -2.75 -6.36
CA MET A 289 10.17 -3.12 -5.86
C MET A 289 11.15 -1.94 -5.96
N ALA A 290 11.18 -1.23 -7.09
CA ALA A 290 12.03 -0.06 -7.30
C ALA A 290 11.74 1.06 -6.29
N TYR A 291 10.47 1.43 -6.11
CA TYR A 291 10.04 2.43 -5.13
C TYR A 291 10.40 2.04 -3.70
N SER A 292 10.18 0.78 -3.33
CA SER A 292 10.55 0.25 -2.01
C SER A 292 12.06 0.33 -1.75
N ASN A 293 12.86 0.04 -2.78
CA ASN A 293 14.32 0.02 -2.71
C ASN A 293 14.94 1.43 -2.79
N SER A 294 14.35 2.36 -3.53
CA SER A 294 14.88 3.73 -3.67
C SER A 294 14.68 4.57 -2.41
N ARG A 295 13.57 4.37 -1.68
CA ARG A 295 13.20 5.22 -0.53
C ARG A 295 13.81 4.78 0.81
N ALA A 296 14.04 3.48 1.00
CA ALA A 296 14.31 2.91 2.32
C ALA A 296 15.30 1.73 2.32
N CYS A 297 15.99 1.56 3.44
CA CYS A 297 17.06 0.58 3.63
C CYS A 297 16.94 -0.13 4.99
N LEU A 298 17.44 -1.36 5.07
CA LEU A 298 17.57 -2.09 6.33
C LEU A 298 18.94 -1.83 6.95
N LEU A 299 18.96 -0.97 7.97
CA LEU A 299 20.10 -0.64 8.81
C LEU A 299 20.18 -1.61 10.00
N ASP A 300 21.40 -2.06 10.33
CA ASP A 300 21.73 -2.95 11.45
C ASP A 300 20.85 -4.22 11.60
N GLY A 301 20.17 -4.63 10.52
CA GLY A 301 19.28 -5.79 10.46
C GLY A 301 17.89 -5.61 11.07
N THR A 302 17.65 -4.54 11.84
CA THR A 302 16.40 -4.30 12.58
C THR A 302 15.89 -2.86 12.56
N HIS A 303 16.54 -1.94 11.85
CA HIS A 303 16.07 -0.56 11.70
C HIS A 303 15.84 -0.22 10.24
N ILE A 304 14.68 0.33 9.91
CA ILE A 304 14.35 0.80 8.56
C ILE A 304 14.62 2.31 8.55
N GLY A 305 15.66 2.71 7.82
CA GLY A 305 16.04 4.11 7.63
C GLY A 305 15.58 4.65 6.28
N HIS A 306 15.48 5.96 6.17
CA HIS A 306 14.96 6.65 4.98
C HIS A 306 16.02 7.51 4.27
N PHE A 307 16.02 7.43 2.94
CA PHE A 307 16.77 8.33 2.05
C PHE A 307 18.24 8.58 2.44
N SER A 308 18.58 9.73 3.04
CA SER A 308 19.97 10.07 3.40
C SER A 308 20.56 9.23 4.53
N GLU A 309 19.74 8.44 5.22
CA GLU A 309 20.19 7.38 6.14
C GLU A 309 20.72 6.15 5.37
N CYS A 310 20.37 6.04 4.08
CA CYS A 310 20.68 4.88 3.24
C CYS A 310 21.94 5.06 2.39
N PRO A 311 22.63 3.96 2.01
CA PRO A 311 23.83 4.02 1.16
C PRO A 311 23.60 4.66 -0.22
N TYR A 312 22.37 4.57 -0.73
CA TYR A 312 21.91 5.31 -1.89
C TYR A 312 20.64 6.08 -1.50
N ALA A 313 20.65 7.38 -1.78
CA ALA A 313 19.46 8.22 -1.80
C ALA A 313 19.28 8.74 -3.23
N PRO A 314 18.06 8.75 -3.80
CA PRO A 314 17.80 9.50 -5.01
C PRO A 314 18.00 11.01 -4.77
N ASP A 315 18.38 11.73 -5.82
CA ASP A 315 18.55 13.19 -5.78
C ASP A 315 17.19 13.90 -5.79
N VAL A 316 16.54 13.91 -4.63
CA VAL A 316 15.32 14.64 -4.34
C VAL A 316 15.56 15.60 -3.18
N ASP A 317 14.96 16.79 -3.23
CA ASP A 317 15.04 17.76 -2.13
C ASP A 317 14.28 17.23 -0.90
N PHE A 318 14.74 17.54 0.33
CA PHE A 318 14.23 16.96 1.58
C PHE A 318 13.75 18.01 2.58
#